data_AF-A0AAD5ZUA2-F1
#
_entry.id   AF-A0AAD5ZUA2-F1
#
_cell.length_a   1.000
_cell.length_b   1.000
_cell.length_c   1.000
_cell.angle_alpha   90.00
_cell.angle_beta   90.00
_cell.angle_gamma   90.00
#
_symmetry.space_group_name_H-M   'P 1'
#
loop_
_entity.id
_entity.type
_entity.pdbx_description
1 polymer ?
#
loop_
_entity_poly.entity_id
_entity_poly.type
_entity_poly.pdbx_seq_one_letter_code
_entity_poly.pdbx_strand_id
1 'polypeptide(L)'
;MAKELTYPERVSNYNIEELRRSVRNGPRRHPGANFITLADGTKWDLKIADTKNAADKLQPGSVVERHLKDGDVVLLNSQPSLQRMSFMCHRAKIKPWRTLRINESVCNSYNADFDGDEMNLHVPQTEEARAEALVLMGVQ
;
A
#
# COMPACT_ATOMS: atom_id res chain seq x y z
N MET A 1 3.08 4.34 9.02
CA MET A 1 3.32 4.12 7.59
C MET A 1 2.17 3.37 6.93
N ALA A 2 1.89 2.10 7.29
CA ALA A 2 0.85 1.30 6.63
C ALA A 2 -0.57 1.89 6.63
N LYS A 3 -0.92 2.70 7.66
CA LYS A 3 -2.21 3.41 7.75
C LYS A 3 -2.27 4.70 6.91
N GLU A 4 -1.12 5.25 6.54
CA GLU A 4 -1.04 6.51 5.79
C GLU A 4 -0.94 6.24 4.30
N LEU A 5 -0.09 5.29 3.90
CA LEU A 5 0.04 4.86 2.52
C LEU A 5 -1.14 3.98 2.13
N THR A 6 -1.79 4.34 1.02
CA THR A 6 -2.97 3.66 0.51
C THR A 6 -2.73 3.03 -0.86
N TYR A 7 -3.58 2.06 -1.16
CA TYR A 7 -3.72 1.49 -2.48
C TYR A 7 -5.20 1.61 -2.92
N PRO A 8 -5.50 2.21 -4.09
CA PRO A 8 -6.85 2.34 -4.61
C PRO A 8 -7.30 1.00 -5.19
N GLU A 9 -7.98 0.20 -4.38
CA GLU A 9 -8.51 -1.10 -4.83
C GLU A 9 -9.93 -0.94 -5.38
N ARG A 10 -10.15 -1.40 -6.62
CA ARG A 10 -11.47 -1.39 -7.23
C ARG A 10 -12.33 -2.50 -6.62
N VAL A 11 -13.55 -2.13 -6.23
CA VAL A 11 -14.53 -3.04 -5.65
C VAL A 11 -15.07 -3.96 -6.74
N SER A 12 -15.04 -5.26 -6.46
CA SER A 12 -15.55 -6.35 -7.27
C SER A 12 -16.31 -7.32 -6.38
N ASN A 13 -17.03 -8.28 -6.98
CA ASN A 13 -17.75 -9.30 -6.24
C ASN A 13 -16.82 -10.20 -5.39
N TYR A 14 -15.52 -10.24 -5.70
CA TYR A 14 -14.54 -11.08 -5.00
C TYR A 14 -13.99 -10.43 -3.72
N ASN A 15 -13.85 -9.11 -3.68
CA ASN A 15 -13.19 -8.38 -2.59
C ASN A 15 -14.13 -7.45 -1.78
N ILE A 16 -15.40 -7.31 -2.19
CA ILE A 16 -16.34 -6.37 -1.57
C ILE A 16 -16.49 -6.55 -0.06
N GLU A 17 -16.54 -7.79 0.43
CA GLU A 17 -16.68 -8.06 1.88
C GLU A 17 -15.43 -7.68 2.67
N GLU A 18 -14.23 -7.90 2.11
CA GLU A 18 -12.97 -7.46 2.72
C GLU A 18 -12.89 -5.94 2.75
N LEU A 19 -13.22 -5.27 1.64
CA LEU A 19 -13.18 -3.81 1.53
C LEU A 19 -14.22 -3.15 2.44
N ARG A 20 -15.43 -3.71 2.55
CA ARG A 20 -16.45 -3.27 3.53
C ARG A 20 -15.92 -3.31 4.95
N ARG A 21 -15.22 -4.38 5.34
CA ARG A 21 -14.60 -4.49 6.66
C ARG A 21 -13.54 -3.41 6.88
N SER A 22 -12.69 -3.16 5.87
CA SER A 22 -11.68 -2.10 5.93
C SER A 22 -12.30 -0.71 6.06
N VAL A 23 -13.38 -0.42 5.32
CA VAL A 23 -14.13 0.83 5.43
C VAL A 23 -14.77 0.98 6.82
N ARG A 24 -15.39 -0.07 7.36
CA ARG A 24 -15.94 -0.07 8.73
C ARG A 24 -14.89 0.15 9.82
N ASN A 25 -13.66 -0.32 9.62
CA ASN A 25 -12.55 -0.07 10.54
C ASN A 25 -12.06 1.38 10.48
N GLY A 26 -12.27 2.05 9.34
CA GLY A 26 -11.91 3.44 9.11
C GLY A 26 -10.39 3.69 9.07
N PRO A 27 -9.95 4.96 9.15
CA PRO A 27 -8.55 5.33 8.93
C PRO A 27 -7.65 5.06 10.13
N ARG A 28 -8.20 4.94 11.34
CA ARG A 28 -7.40 4.88 12.59
C ARG A 28 -6.90 3.48 12.93
N ARG A 29 -7.64 2.44 12.49
CA ARG A 29 -7.37 1.03 12.82
C ARG A 29 -6.91 0.29 11.57
N HIS A 30 -5.80 -0.45 11.69
CA HIS A 30 -5.29 -1.32 10.64
C HIS A 30 -5.80 -2.76 10.87
N PRO A 31 -6.21 -3.51 9.83
CA PRO A 31 -6.42 -3.07 8.45
C PRO A 31 -7.64 -2.15 8.32
N GLY A 32 -7.51 -1.08 7.54
CA GLY A 32 -8.53 -0.06 7.37
C GLY A 32 -8.46 0.64 6.01
N ALA A 33 -9.15 1.76 5.88
CA ALA A 33 -9.17 2.57 4.67
C ALA A 33 -9.29 4.07 5.00
N ASN A 34 -8.81 4.91 4.10
CA ASN A 34 -8.81 6.36 4.28
C ASN A 34 -9.89 7.06 3.45
N PHE A 35 -10.10 6.62 2.21
CA PHE A 35 -11.07 7.23 1.30
C PHE A 35 -11.88 6.17 0.56
N ILE A 36 -13.09 6.55 0.16
CA ILE A 36 -13.88 5.81 -0.83
C ILE A 36 -14.26 6.76 -1.96
N THR A 37 -14.28 6.24 -3.19
CA THR A 37 -14.86 6.89 -4.35
C THR A 37 -15.97 5.98 -4.86
N LEU A 38 -17.21 6.45 -4.78
CA LEU A 38 -18.38 5.72 -5.25
C LEU A 38 -18.41 5.66 -6.79
N ALA A 39 -19.25 4.80 -7.34
CA ALA A 39 -19.40 4.63 -8.79
C ALA A 39 -19.87 5.91 -9.53
N ASP A 40 -20.53 6.82 -8.82
CA ASP A 40 -20.95 8.14 -9.32
C ASP A 40 -19.81 9.18 -9.32
N GLY A 41 -18.62 8.82 -8.83
CA GLY A 41 -17.47 9.71 -8.68
C GLY A 41 -17.41 10.46 -7.35
N THR A 42 -18.41 10.32 -6.48
CA THR A 42 -18.43 11.00 -5.18
C THR A 42 -17.33 10.43 -4.28
N LYS A 43 -16.40 11.28 -3.83
CA LYS A 43 -15.32 10.91 -2.92
C LYS A 43 -15.66 11.25 -1.47
N TRP A 44 -15.56 10.28 -0.56
CA TRP A 44 -15.75 10.48 0.87
C TRP A 44 -14.45 10.25 1.63
N ASP A 45 -14.16 11.14 2.58
CA ASP A 45 -13.09 10.98 3.57
C ASP A 45 -13.62 10.23 4.80
N LEU A 46 -13.06 9.06 5.08
CA LEU A 46 -13.47 8.20 6.21
C LEU A 46 -13.02 8.74 7.58
N LYS A 47 -12.25 9.85 7.63
CA LYS A 47 -12.00 10.58 8.88
C LYS A 47 -13.23 11.32 9.37
N ILE A 48 -14.12 11.73 8.46
CA ILE A 48 -15.29 12.58 8.74
C ILE A 48 -16.59 11.81 8.52
N ALA A 49 -16.64 10.96 7.49
CA ALA A 49 -17.83 10.22 7.12
C ALA A 49 -18.20 9.12 8.13
N ASP A 50 -19.49 8.79 8.19
CA ASP A 50 -19.95 7.61 8.91
C ASP A 50 -19.51 6.33 8.18
N THR A 51 -18.53 5.66 8.76
CA THR A 51 -17.93 4.42 8.26
C THR A 51 -18.94 3.28 8.04
N LYS A 52 -20.04 3.22 8.81
CA LYS A 52 -21.07 2.19 8.63
C LYS A 52 -21.86 2.43 7.35
N ASN A 53 -22.40 3.63 7.21
CA ASN A 53 -23.14 4.05 6.03
C ASN A 53 -22.26 3.99 4.76
N ALA A 54 -21.00 4.42 4.86
CA ALA A 54 -20.03 4.35 3.77
C ALA A 54 -19.79 2.91 3.29
N ALA A 55 -19.69 1.95 4.21
CA ALA A 55 -19.50 0.54 3.86
C ALA A 55 -20.75 -0.08 3.24
N ASP A 56 -21.94 0.29 3.70
CA ASP A 56 -23.20 -0.27 3.19
C ASP A 56 -23.52 0.25 1.78
N LYS A 57 -23.10 1.48 1.46
CA LYS A 57 -23.20 2.06 0.09
C LYS A 57 -22.14 1.55 -0.89
N LEU A 58 -21.21 0.71 -0.45
CA LEU A 58 -20.15 0.19 -1.31
C LEU A 58 -20.73 -0.80 -2.34
N GLN A 59 -20.42 -0.57 -3.61
CA GLN A 59 -20.90 -1.37 -4.75
C GLN A 59 -19.76 -1.66 -5.73
N PRO A 60 -19.85 -2.75 -6.53
CA PRO A 60 -18.89 -3.02 -7.59
C PRO A 60 -18.70 -1.79 -8.51
N GLY A 61 -17.44 -1.48 -8.83
CA GLY A 61 -17.08 -0.27 -9.58
C GLY A 61 -16.67 0.92 -8.71
N SER A 62 -17.02 0.93 -7.42
CA SER A 62 -16.43 1.88 -6.45
C SER A 62 -14.94 1.60 -6.26
N VAL A 63 -14.18 2.57 -5.75
CA VAL A 63 -12.76 2.44 -5.43
C VAL A 63 -12.56 2.74 -3.96
N VAL A 64 -11.80 1.89 -3.27
CA VAL A 64 -11.46 2.07 -1.85
C VAL A 64 -9.96 2.30 -1.74
N GLU A 65 -9.56 3.45 -1.22
CA GLU A 65 -8.17 3.72 -0.85
C GLU A 65 -7.88 3.04 0.50
N ARG A 66 -7.64 1.73 0.43
CA ARG A 66 -7.34 0.91 1.61
C ARG A 66 -5.90 1.09 2.06
N HIS A 67 -5.65 0.84 3.34
CA HIS A 67 -4.29 0.76 3.89
C HIS A 67 -3.46 -0.29 3.16
N LEU A 68 -2.14 -0.10 3.15
CA LEU A 68 -1.20 -1.15 2.75
C LEU A 68 -1.41 -2.40 3.60
N LYS A 69 -1.42 -3.57 2.96
CA LYS A 69 -1.54 -4.88 3.60
C LYS A 69 -0.36 -5.79 3.26
N ASP A 70 -0.25 -6.88 3.99
CA ASP A 70 0.77 -7.89 3.73
C ASP A 70 0.69 -8.39 2.27
N GLY A 71 1.85 -8.49 1.62
CA GLY A 71 1.97 -8.96 0.24
C GLY A 71 1.77 -7.88 -0.83
N ASP A 72 1.38 -6.66 -0.45
CA ASP A 72 1.35 -5.53 -1.39
C ASP A 72 2.72 -5.24 -1.98
N VAL A 73 2.71 -4.74 -3.21
CA VAL A 73 3.91 -4.39 -3.96
C VAL A 73 4.37 -3.01 -3.52
N VAL A 74 5.63 -2.91 -3.13
CA VAL A 74 6.26 -1.64 -2.76
C VAL A 74 7.62 -1.53 -3.43
N LEU A 75 8.00 -0.32 -3.78
CA LEU A 75 9.30 -0.01 -4.37
C LEU A 75 10.16 0.65 -3.31
N LEU A 76 11.37 0.14 -3.12
CA LEU A 76 12.30 0.64 -2.11
C LEU A 76 13.55 1.16 -2.79
N ASN A 77 14.01 2.34 -2.35
CA ASN A 77 15.24 2.95 -2.84
C ASN A 77 16.10 3.58 -1.74
N SER A 78 17.42 3.38 -1.84
CA SER A 78 18.43 4.10 -1.04
C SER A 78 19.02 5.24 -1.89
N GLN A 79 19.28 6.40 -1.29
CA GLN A 79 19.97 7.50 -1.99
C GLN A 79 21.46 7.50 -1.63
N PRO A 80 22.37 7.77 -2.58
CA PRO A 80 22.12 8.11 -3.99
C PRO A 80 21.81 6.88 -4.87
N SER A 81 20.90 7.02 -5.84
CA SER A 81 20.51 5.94 -6.75
C SER A 81 21.46 5.84 -7.95
N LEU A 82 22.63 5.23 -7.77
CA LEU A 82 23.67 5.16 -8.82
C LEU A 82 23.55 3.95 -9.76
N GLN A 83 22.83 2.91 -9.34
CA GLN A 83 22.70 1.65 -10.08
C GLN A 83 21.24 1.26 -10.22
N ARG A 84 20.89 0.51 -11.27
CA ARG A 84 19.52 0.01 -11.45
C ARG A 84 19.02 -0.77 -10.23
N MET A 85 19.92 -1.49 -9.54
CA MET A 85 19.61 -2.29 -8.36
C MET A 85 19.36 -1.46 -7.09
N SER A 86 19.60 -0.14 -7.11
CA SER A 86 19.30 0.72 -5.96
C SER A 86 17.82 1.08 -5.87
N PHE A 87 16.99 0.58 -6.79
CA PHE A 87 15.53 0.75 -6.82
C PHE A 87 14.89 -0.59 -7.20
N MET A 88 14.29 -1.27 -6.22
CA MET A 88 13.76 -2.63 -6.43
C MET A 88 12.38 -2.81 -5.80
N CYS A 89 11.65 -3.79 -6.33
CA CYS A 89 10.33 -4.18 -5.88
C CYS A 89 10.40 -5.24 -4.79
N HIS A 90 9.72 -4.97 -3.67
CA HIS A 90 9.59 -5.84 -2.50
C HIS A 90 8.11 -6.12 -2.21
N ARG A 91 7.86 -7.17 -1.42
CA ARG A 91 6.54 -7.44 -0.84
C ARG A 91 6.46 -6.88 0.57
N ALA A 92 5.45 -6.06 0.83
CA ALA A 92 5.23 -5.47 2.14
C ALA A 92 4.92 -6.54 3.19
N LYS A 93 5.51 -6.38 4.38
CA LYS A 93 5.15 -7.12 5.59
C LYS A 93 4.94 -6.13 6.73
N ILE A 94 3.69 -6.00 7.19
CA ILE A 94 3.32 -5.01 8.20
C ILE A 94 3.77 -5.50 9.58
N LYS A 95 4.51 -4.64 10.28
CA LYS A 95 5.03 -4.88 11.63
C LYS A 95 4.75 -3.65 12.51
N PRO A 96 4.63 -3.83 13.84
CA PRO A 96 4.23 -2.75 14.75
C PRO A 96 5.29 -1.67 14.99
N TRP A 97 6.57 -1.94 14.69
CA TRP A 97 7.67 -1.00 14.91
C TRP A 97 7.78 0.07 13.82
N ARG A 98 8.62 1.08 14.06
CA ARG A 98 8.75 2.27 13.21
C ARG A 98 9.93 2.25 12.23
N THR A 99 10.64 1.14 12.11
CA THR A 99 11.77 0.97 11.18
C THR A 99 11.37 0.10 10.00
N LEU A 100 11.93 0.42 8.83
CA LEU A 100 11.90 -0.51 7.68
C LEU A 100 12.82 -1.69 7.99
N ARG A 101 12.42 -2.87 7.51
CA ARG A 101 13.20 -4.10 7.67
C ARG A 101 13.31 -4.78 6.32
N ILE A 102 14.54 -5.06 5.94
CA ILE A 102 14.88 -5.76 4.70
C ILE A 102 15.73 -6.99 5.04
N ASN A 103 15.87 -7.91 4.09
CA ASN A 103 16.81 -9.01 4.24
C ASN A 103 18.24 -8.47 4.17
N GLU A 104 19.16 -9.02 4.96
CA GLU A 104 20.58 -8.67 4.89
C GLU A 104 21.17 -8.89 3.47
N SER A 105 20.74 -9.93 2.77
CA SER A 105 21.27 -10.24 1.44
C SER A 105 21.01 -9.15 0.38
N VAL A 106 20.04 -8.26 0.61
CA VAL A 106 19.75 -7.14 -0.30
C VAL A 106 20.53 -5.87 0.04
N CYS A 107 21.18 -5.79 1.21
CA CYS A 107 21.93 -4.62 1.66
C CYS A 107 23.02 -4.21 0.67
N ASN A 108 23.74 -5.19 0.09
CA ASN A 108 24.77 -4.93 -0.92
C ASN A 108 24.23 -4.22 -2.17
N SER A 109 22.99 -4.51 -2.59
CA SER A 109 22.36 -3.87 -3.76
C SER A 109 21.98 -2.42 -3.49
N TYR A 110 21.70 -2.09 -2.22
CA TYR A 110 21.38 -0.75 -1.78
C TYR A 110 22.59 0.04 -1.29
N ASN A 111 23.76 -0.61 -1.19
CA ASN A 111 24.94 -0.09 -0.50
C ASN A 111 24.56 0.49 0.87
N ALA A 112 23.74 -0.26 1.61
CA ALA A 112 23.17 0.14 2.88
C ALA A 112 23.69 -0.76 4.00
N ASP A 113 23.79 -0.21 5.20
CA ASP A 113 23.99 -0.96 6.43
C ASP A 113 22.86 -0.63 7.44
N PHE A 114 23.10 -0.84 8.74
CA PHE A 114 22.10 -0.62 9.79
C PHE A 114 22.59 0.38 10.86
N ASP A 115 23.50 1.29 10.50
CA ASP A 115 24.10 2.27 11.43
C ASP A 115 23.28 3.57 11.59
N GLY A 116 22.26 3.77 10.75
CA GLY A 116 21.46 5.00 10.71
C GLY A 116 20.80 5.30 9.36
N ASP A 117 21.03 4.45 8.34
CA ASP A 117 20.52 4.64 6.99
C ASP A 117 19.00 4.86 6.90
N GLU A 118 18.63 5.78 6.01
CA GLU A 118 17.26 6.06 5.62
C GLU A 118 16.98 5.58 4.19
N MET A 119 15.79 5.03 3.96
CA MET A 119 15.35 4.57 2.64
C MET A 119 13.95 5.10 2.34
N ASN A 120 13.70 5.36 1.08
CA ASN A 120 12.40 5.79 0.59
C ASN A 120 11.57 4.59 0.14
N LEU A 121 10.27 4.65 0.41
CA LEU A 121 9.30 3.64 0.02
C LEU A 121 8.20 4.27 -0.83
N HIS A 122 7.96 3.70 -2.02
CA HIS A 122 6.94 4.13 -2.97
C HIS A 122 5.91 3.01 -3.18
N VAL A 123 4.64 3.39 -3.30
CA VAL A 123 3.53 2.44 -3.51
C VAL A 123 2.92 2.67 -4.89
N PRO A 124 3.08 1.73 -5.85
CA PRO A 124 2.41 1.83 -7.14
C PRO A 124 0.89 1.90 -6.96
N GLN A 125 0.25 2.83 -7.66
CA GLN A 125 -1.18 3.13 -7.48
C GLN A 125 -2.09 2.43 -8.51
N THR A 126 -1.54 1.81 -9.54
CA THR A 126 -2.31 1.09 -10.57
C THR A 126 -1.91 -0.38 -10.63
N GLU A 127 -2.81 -1.24 -11.11
CA GLU A 127 -2.52 -2.67 -11.29
C GLU A 127 -1.41 -2.88 -12.34
N GLU A 128 -1.38 -2.06 -13.39
CA GLU A 128 -0.34 -2.10 -14.43
C GLU A 128 1.04 -1.80 -13.85
N ALA A 129 1.15 -0.75 -13.02
CA ALA A 129 2.42 -0.38 -12.38
C ALA A 129 2.87 -1.44 -11.37
N ARG A 130 1.94 -2.10 -10.68
CA ARG A 130 2.25 -3.24 -9.79
C ARG A 130 2.78 -4.44 -10.57
N ALA A 131 2.14 -4.75 -11.71
CA ALA A 131 2.59 -5.82 -12.59
C ALA A 131 3.98 -5.53 -13.15
N GLU A 132 4.22 -4.31 -13.63
CA GLU A 132 5.53 -3.87 -14.14
C GLU A 132 6.61 -3.95 -13.06
N ALA A 133 6.34 -3.44 -11.86
CA ALA A 133 7.25 -3.52 -10.72
C ALA A 133 7.61 -4.97 -10.38
N LEU A 134 6.63 -5.86 -10.33
CA LEU A 134 6.86 -7.28 -10.02
C LEU A 134 7.68 -8.00 -11.09
N VAL A 135 7.42 -7.72 -12.37
CA VAL A 135 8.06 -8.42 -13.50
C VAL A 135 9.44 -7.87 -13.81
N LEU A 136 9.63 -6.55 -13.77
CA LEU A 136 10.87 -5.90 -14.22
C LEU A 136 11.83 -5.51 -13.10
N MET A 137 11.34 -5.42 -11.86
CA MET A 137 12.10 -4.90 -10.71
C MET A 137 12.04 -5.81 -9.48
N GLY A 138 11.39 -6.98 -9.57
CA GLY A 138 11.24 -7.91 -8.46
C GLY A 138 12.58 -8.43 -7.96
N VAL A 139 12.80 -8.38 -6.65
CA VAL A 139 13.94 -9.05 -6.01
C VAL A 139 13.70 -10.57 -6.04
N GLN A 140 14.64 -11.31 -6.62
CA GLN A 140 14.66 -12.79 -6.66
C GLN A 140 15.50 -13.37 -5.53
#